data_AF-A0A6M1LSX3-F1
#
_entry.id   AF-A0A6M1LSX3-F1
#
_cell.length_a   1.000
_cell.length_b   1.000
_cell.length_c   1.000
_cell.angle_alpha   90.00
_cell.angle_beta   90.00
_cell.angle_gamma   90.00
#
_symmetry.space_group_name_H-M   'P 1'
#
loop_
_entity.id
_entity.type
_entity.pdbx_description
1 polymer ?
#
loop_
_entity_poly.entity_id
_entity_poly.type
_entity_poly.pdbx_seq_one_letter_code
_entity_poly.pdbx_strand_id
1 'polypeptide(L)'
;MPEASTFRDPVTAAPPVVALAGGVPQVTALVSPSAPPLAVVMRDALRAAAGRVVLRVRDLPAHRRRVARALLQEGALAAGGTVLDGPGDDLLLVGAEAARAERLRALLDRLLGAPATGIWSLERDAPALLDYAAGRDTLAEPIAAGAGPDLAGLDDWLPRVPLEGLVSRHLGYRLEPGGAKPAFLRLDVARDALARRMGVLGQDRDLVEYASRAIAGRLLRAVGDPAQRGTLIGDRLPGPLHLPVPPAALTGRDGGARGGSMLVAAVAAEEAADPRALAARREVLAGLGWSMELDGLTAEMLGLMAPDALPADWLRLQWSEAVLAPSCYAALRRVDPARLTLAGVRDADALAWARSLGVTRIEPTPALAAALRLPA
;
A
#
# COMPACT_ATOMS: atom_id res chain seq x y z
N MET A 1 -61.22 -20.09 -72.39
CA MET A 1 -61.64 -18.83 -73.03
C MET A 1 -60.44 -17.91 -73.10
N PRO A 2 -60.26 -17.18 -74.22
CA PRO A 2 -58.99 -16.58 -74.61
C PRO A 2 -59.00 -15.04 -74.47
N GLU A 3 -57.92 -14.43 -74.98
CA GLU A 3 -57.78 -13.02 -75.43
C GLU A 3 -57.39 -11.98 -74.36
N ALA A 4 -56.18 -11.42 -74.45
CA ALA A 4 -55.65 -10.39 -75.38
C ALA A 4 -55.79 -8.99 -74.75
N SER A 5 -54.69 -8.35 -74.34
CA SER A 5 -53.79 -7.52 -75.16
C SER A 5 -54.44 -6.22 -75.67
N THR A 6 -54.03 -5.10 -75.07
CA THR A 6 -53.90 -3.74 -75.65
C THR A 6 -53.27 -2.88 -74.56
N PHE A 7 -51.98 -2.53 -74.57
CA PHE A 7 -51.25 -1.62 -75.48
C PHE A 7 -51.90 -0.23 -75.61
N ARG A 8 -51.36 0.75 -74.87
CA ARG A 8 -51.27 2.17 -75.24
C ARG A 8 -50.32 2.91 -74.27
N ASP A 9 -49.09 3.11 -74.73
CA ASP A 9 -48.29 4.33 -74.50
C ASP A 9 -48.90 5.50 -75.31
N PRO A 10 -48.38 6.74 -75.26
CA PRO A 10 -47.51 7.43 -74.29
C PRO A 10 -48.08 8.83 -73.94
N VAL A 11 -47.33 9.67 -73.20
CA VAL A 11 -47.01 11.09 -73.51
C VAL A 11 -46.48 11.82 -72.26
N THR A 12 -45.18 12.08 -72.32
CA THR A 12 -44.42 13.29 -71.99
C THR A 12 -45.12 14.44 -71.22
N ALA A 13 -44.61 14.76 -70.02
CA ALA A 13 -44.48 16.14 -69.54
C ALA A 13 -43.40 16.25 -68.44
N ALA A 14 -42.63 17.33 -68.52
CA ALA A 14 -41.40 17.62 -67.78
C ALA A 14 -41.58 17.81 -66.26
N PRO A 15 -40.50 17.66 -65.46
CA PRO A 15 -40.56 17.82 -64.01
C PRO A 15 -40.44 19.29 -63.57
N PRO A 16 -41.12 19.70 -62.49
CA PRO A 16 -40.69 20.85 -61.72
C PRO A 16 -39.74 20.42 -60.60
N VAL A 17 -38.61 21.11 -60.56
CA VAL A 17 -37.61 21.12 -59.49
C VAL A 17 -38.27 21.52 -58.18
N VAL A 18 -38.14 20.69 -57.14
CA VAL A 18 -38.36 21.09 -55.75
C VAL A 18 -37.15 20.70 -54.89
N ALA A 19 -36.70 21.73 -54.20
CA ALA A 19 -35.60 21.88 -53.26
C ALA A 19 -35.12 20.67 -52.45
N LEU A 20 -33.80 20.58 -52.38
CA LEU A 20 -32.98 19.81 -51.45
C LEU A 20 -33.33 20.11 -49.99
N ALA A 21 -33.72 19.07 -49.24
CA ALA A 21 -33.56 19.00 -47.79
C ALA A 21 -32.71 17.76 -47.49
N GLY A 22 -31.44 17.99 -47.13
CA GLY A 22 -30.48 16.96 -46.77
C GLY A 22 -30.84 16.31 -45.43
N GLY A 23 -31.17 15.02 -45.48
CA GLY A 23 -31.16 14.12 -44.32
C GLY A 23 -29.96 13.19 -44.43
N VAL A 24 -28.91 13.46 -43.66
CA VAL A 24 -27.80 12.54 -43.45
C VAL A 24 -28.29 11.43 -42.49
N PRO A 25 -28.10 10.14 -42.80
CA PRO A 25 -28.46 9.07 -41.87
C PRO A 25 -27.60 9.17 -40.60
N GLN A 26 -28.25 9.21 -39.44
CA GLN A 26 -27.59 9.11 -38.13
C GLN A 26 -26.88 7.76 -38.05
N VAL A 27 -25.55 7.81 -37.99
CA VAL A 27 -24.72 6.66 -37.61
C VAL A 27 -24.93 6.43 -36.12
N THR A 28 -25.71 5.41 -35.79
CA THR A 28 -25.80 4.83 -34.44
C THR A 28 -24.39 4.45 -33.99
N ALA A 29 -23.84 5.21 -33.04
CA ALA A 29 -22.60 4.87 -32.38
C ALA A 29 -22.79 3.54 -31.63
N LEU A 30 -22.11 2.49 -32.10
CA LEU A 30 -21.96 1.24 -31.38
C LEU A 30 -21.18 1.55 -30.10
N VAL A 31 -21.87 1.52 -28.97
CA VAL A 31 -21.25 1.58 -27.64
C VAL A 31 -20.46 0.30 -27.46
N SER A 32 -19.13 0.40 -27.55
CA SER A 32 -18.23 -0.70 -27.20
C SER A 32 -18.47 -1.10 -25.74
N PRO A 33 -18.54 -2.41 -25.43
CA PRO A 33 -18.64 -2.85 -24.04
C PRO A 33 -17.43 -2.35 -23.25
N SER A 34 -17.70 -1.67 -22.13
CA SER A 34 -16.66 -1.20 -21.20
C SER A 34 -15.86 -2.40 -20.70
N ALA A 35 -14.53 -2.34 -20.82
CA ALA A 35 -13.65 -3.40 -20.35
C ALA A 35 -13.85 -3.63 -18.83
N PRO A 36 -13.73 -4.87 -18.34
CA PRO A 36 -13.89 -5.16 -16.91
C PRO A 36 -12.84 -4.40 -16.08
N PRO A 37 -13.20 -3.93 -14.86
CA PRO A 37 -12.25 -3.22 -14.00
C PRO A 37 -11.04 -4.10 -13.65
N LEU A 38 -9.83 -3.52 -13.65
CA LEU A 38 -8.58 -4.23 -13.36
C LEU A 38 -8.64 -5.05 -12.07
N ALA A 39 -9.25 -4.50 -11.01
CA ALA A 39 -9.39 -5.18 -9.73
C ALA A 39 -10.25 -6.46 -9.79
N VAL A 40 -11.21 -6.54 -10.72
CA VAL A 40 -12.03 -7.75 -10.92
C VAL A 40 -11.18 -8.83 -11.59
N VAL A 41 -10.51 -8.49 -12.69
CA VAL A 41 -9.66 -9.44 -13.42
C VAL A 41 -8.50 -9.93 -12.57
N MET A 42 -7.89 -9.05 -11.76
CA MET A 42 -6.82 -9.43 -10.84
C MET A 42 -7.30 -10.44 -9.78
N ARG A 43 -8.47 -10.19 -9.17
CA ARG A 43 -9.06 -11.12 -8.19
C ARG A 43 -9.40 -12.48 -8.80
N ASP A 44 -9.92 -12.50 -10.02
CA ASP A 44 -10.23 -13.75 -10.70
C ASP A 44 -8.95 -14.52 -11.07
N ALA A 45 -7.90 -13.84 -11.53
CA ALA A 45 -6.61 -14.46 -11.82
C ALA A 45 -5.95 -15.07 -10.57
N LEU A 46 -6.07 -14.41 -9.42
CA LEU A 46 -5.54 -14.92 -8.15
C LEU A 46 -6.21 -16.22 -7.67
N ARG A 47 -7.44 -16.52 -8.13
CA ARG A 47 -8.07 -17.83 -7.83
C ARG A 47 -7.37 -19.00 -8.51
N ALA A 48 -6.59 -18.74 -9.56
CA ALA A 48 -5.82 -19.73 -10.31
C ALA A 48 -4.34 -19.33 -10.40
N ALA A 49 -3.75 -18.91 -9.27
CA ALA A 49 -2.42 -18.32 -9.21
C ALA A 49 -1.27 -19.26 -9.62
N ALA A 50 -1.45 -20.58 -9.48
CA ALA A 50 -0.38 -21.55 -9.64
C ALA A 50 0.29 -21.52 -11.02
N GLY A 51 1.60 -21.24 -11.02
CA GLY A 51 2.41 -21.12 -12.24
C GLY A 51 2.01 -19.96 -13.16
N ARG A 52 1.21 -19.02 -12.66
CA ARG A 52 0.71 -17.86 -13.41
C ARG A 52 1.37 -16.57 -12.94
N VAL A 53 1.47 -15.62 -13.87
CA VAL A 53 2.14 -14.35 -13.64
C VAL A 53 1.36 -13.17 -14.21
N VAL A 54 1.71 -11.97 -13.75
CA VAL A 54 1.39 -10.70 -14.40
C VAL A 54 2.66 -10.16 -15.04
N LEU A 55 2.64 -10.00 -16.36
CA LEU A 55 3.69 -9.28 -17.07
C LEU A 55 3.26 -7.82 -17.23
N ARG A 56 4.07 -6.89 -16.74
CA ARG A 56 3.90 -5.45 -16.94
C ARG A 56 4.87 -4.92 -17.95
N VAL A 57 4.40 -3.97 -18.74
CA VAL A 57 5.19 -3.06 -19.55
C VAL A 57 4.92 -1.65 -19.04
N ARG A 58 5.95 -0.99 -18.53
CA ARG A 58 5.90 0.36 -17.97
C ARG A 58 5.77 1.40 -19.06
N ASP A 59 5.08 2.49 -18.72
CA ASP A 59 4.92 3.74 -19.49
C ASP A 59 5.80 3.85 -20.74
N LEU A 60 5.15 3.75 -21.90
CA LEU A 60 5.80 3.79 -23.20
C LEU A 60 5.27 4.98 -24.01
N PRO A 61 6.13 5.62 -24.83
CA PRO A 61 5.67 6.54 -25.86
C PRO A 61 4.58 5.92 -26.72
N ALA A 62 3.56 6.69 -27.11
CA ALA A 62 2.33 6.21 -27.75
C ALA A 62 2.57 5.25 -28.95
N HIS A 63 3.62 5.49 -29.75
CA HIS A 63 3.97 4.62 -30.87
C HIS A 63 4.48 3.24 -30.41
N ARG A 64 5.29 3.16 -29.35
CA ARG A 64 5.78 1.90 -28.77
C ARG A 64 4.70 1.18 -27.99
N ARG A 65 3.82 1.91 -27.32
CA ARG A 65 2.69 1.32 -26.58
C ARG A 65 1.78 0.50 -27.48
N ARG A 66 1.48 0.97 -28.70
CA ARG A 66 0.67 0.21 -29.67
C ARG A 66 1.32 -1.12 -30.05
N VAL A 67 2.64 -1.10 -30.29
CA VAL A 67 3.42 -2.30 -30.59
C VAL A 67 3.45 -3.25 -29.39
N ALA A 68 3.74 -2.74 -28.19
CA ALA A 68 3.75 -3.52 -26.97
C ALA A 68 2.38 -4.15 -26.68
N ARG A 69 1.27 -3.41 -26.85
CA ARG A 69 -0.07 -3.96 -26.70
C ARG A 69 -0.36 -5.08 -27.69
N ALA A 70 -0.02 -4.90 -28.97
CA ALA A 70 -0.20 -5.94 -29.97
C ALA A 70 0.59 -7.21 -29.61
N LEU A 71 1.84 -7.06 -29.17
CA LEU A 71 2.66 -8.18 -28.72
C LEU A 71 2.13 -8.85 -27.45
N LEU A 72 1.59 -8.08 -26.50
CA LEU A 72 0.92 -8.64 -25.32
C LEU A 72 -0.37 -9.37 -25.68
N GLN A 73 -1.11 -8.91 -26.69
CA GLN A 73 -2.34 -9.58 -27.17
C GLN A 73 -2.01 -10.90 -27.85
N GLU A 74 -1.01 -10.92 -28.74
CA GLU A 74 -0.48 -12.17 -29.31
C GLU A 74 0.08 -13.09 -28.21
N GLY A 75 0.77 -12.51 -27.24
CA GLY A 75 1.24 -13.18 -26.05
C GLY A 75 0.12 -13.80 -25.22
N ALA A 76 -1.02 -13.12 -25.06
CA ALA A 76 -2.20 -13.62 -24.35
C ALA A 76 -2.83 -14.80 -25.07
N LEU A 77 -2.90 -14.76 -26.40
CA LEU A 77 -3.38 -15.88 -27.22
C LEU A 77 -2.50 -17.12 -27.04
N ALA A 78 -1.18 -16.92 -26.98
CA ALA A 78 -0.22 -18.01 -26.83
C ALA A 78 -0.05 -18.50 -25.39
N ALA A 79 -0.02 -17.63 -24.38
CA ALA A 79 0.31 -17.94 -22.99
C ALA A 79 -0.90 -18.03 -22.06
N GLY A 80 -2.08 -17.68 -22.57
CA GLY A 80 -3.26 -17.39 -21.77
C GLY A 80 -3.16 -16.04 -21.06
N GLY A 81 -4.28 -15.63 -20.47
CA GLY A 81 -4.38 -14.39 -19.70
C GLY A 81 -5.20 -13.30 -20.40
N THR A 82 -5.18 -12.10 -19.84
CA THR A 82 -5.93 -10.95 -20.33
C THR A 82 -5.07 -9.70 -20.35
N VAL A 83 -5.10 -8.97 -21.47
CA VAL A 83 -4.37 -7.71 -21.62
C VAL A 83 -5.23 -6.56 -21.12
N LEU A 84 -4.69 -5.77 -20.21
CA LEU A 84 -5.38 -4.65 -19.56
C LEU A 84 -4.51 -3.41 -19.51
N ASP A 85 -5.17 -2.28 -19.34
CA ASP A 85 -4.53 -1.02 -18.98
C ASP A 85 -4.42 -0.91 -17.46
N GLY A 86 -3.19 -0.67 -17.00
CA GLY A 86 -2.87 -0.41 -15.60
C GLY A 86 -2.86 1.09 -15.28
N PRO A 87 -2.80 1.45 -13.98
CA PRO A 87 -2.47 2.80 -13.53
C PRO A 87 -1.20 3.35 -14.20
N GLY A 88 -1.14 4.66 -14.41
CA GLY A 88 0.07 5.32 -14.93
C GLY A 88 0.44 4.88 -16.35
N ASP A 89 -0.56 4.56 -17.18
CA ASP A 89 -0.35 4.19 -18.58
C ASP A 89 0.42 2.88 -18.83
N ASP A 90 0.50 2.05 -17.79
CA ASP A 90 1.05 0.70 -17.86
C ASP A 90 0.19 -0.22 -18.74
N LEU A 91 0.84 -1.20 -19.39
CA LEU A 91 0.17 -2.34 -20.00
C LEU A 91 0.43 -3.59 -19.19
N LEU A 92 -0.61 -4.36 -18.90
CA LEU A 92 -0.53 -5.61 -18.17
C LEU A 92 -1.00 -6.78 -19.01
N LEU A 93 -0.33 -7.91 -18.90
CA LEU A 93 -0.83 -9.23 -19.27
C LEU A 93 -1.00 -10.05 -17.99
N VAL A 94 -2.25 -10.24 -17.56
CA VAL A 94 -2.61 -10.87 -16.29
C VAL A 94 -2.98 -12.35 -16.51
N GLY A 95 -2.37 -13.26 -15.75
CA GLY A 95 -2.71 -14.69 -15.77
C GLY A 95 -1.99 -15.51 -16.85
N ALA A 96 -0.89 -15.00 -17.40
CA ALA A 96 -0.07 -15.74 -18.36
C ALA A 96 0.71 -16.87 -17.67
N GLU A 97 0.95 -17.96 -18.37
CA GLU A 97 1.86 -19.02 -17.91
C GLU A 97 3.29 -18.49 -17.78
N ALA A 98 3.94 -18.70 -16.62
CA ALA A 98 5.28 -18.15 -16.31
C ALA A 98 6.29 -18.40 -17.44
N ALA A 99 6.57 -19.65 -17.80
CA ALA A 99 7.60 -19.96 -18.80
C ALA A 99 7.40 -19.26 -20.16
N ARG A 100 6.16 -18.97 -20.56
CA ARG A 100 5.84 -18.22 -21.79
C ARG A 100 5.93 -16.71 -21.59
N ALA A 101 5.46 -16.21 -20.45
CA ALA A 101 5.58 -14.80 -20.09
C ALA A 101 7.04 -14.36 -20.03
N GLU A 102 7.95 -15.17 -19.49
CA GLU A 102 9.38 -14.91 -19.46
C GLU A 102 9.99 -14.78 -20.87
N ARG A 103 9.58 -15.64 -21.80
CA ARG A 103 10.02 -15.55 -23.21
C ARG A 103 9.49 -14.28 -23.87
N LEU A 104 8.22 -13.95 -23.63
CA LEU A 104 7.60 -12.73 -24.13
C LEU A 104 8.27 -11.48 -23.55
N ARG A 105 8.61 -11.49 -22.26
CA ARG A 105 9.37 -10.43 -21.59
C ARG A 105 10.71 -10.20 -22.26
N ALA A 106 11.48 -11.27 -22.47
CA ALA A 106 12.78 -11.18 -23.14
C ALA A 106 12.69 -10.62 -24.57
N LEU A 107 11.60 -10.94 -25.30
CA LEU A 107 11.33 -10.38 -26.62
C LEU A 107 10.96 -8.89 -26.54
N LEU A 108 10.07 -8.52 -25.62
CA LEU A 108 9.66 -7.14 -25.39
C LEU A 108 10.84 -6.26 -24.98
N ASP A 109 11.66 -6.71 -24.03
CA ASP A 109 12.86 -5.97 -23.59
C ASP A 109 13.84 -5.74 -24.75
N ARG A 110 13.99 -6.73 -25.66
CA ARG A 110 14.84 -6.61 -26.85
C ARG A 110 14.29 -5.60 -27.86
N LEU A 111 12.97 -5.58 -28.08
CA LEU A 111 12.32 -4.72 -29.06
C LEU A 111 12.12 -3.29 -28.57
N LEU A 112 11.88 -3.11 -27.27
CA LEU A 112 11.55 -1.82 -26.66
C LEU A 112 12.79 -1.10 -26.11
N GLY A 113 13.90 -1.80 -25.89
CA GLY A 113 15.09 -1.30 -25.18
C GLY A 113 14.96 -1.54 -23.67
N ALA A 114 16.08 -1.90 -23.04
CA ALA A 114 16.17 -2.33 -21.63
C ALA A 114 15.55 -1.36 -20.61
N PRO A 115 15.24 -1.85 -19.39
CA PRO A 115 14.22 -2.83 -19.07
C PRO A 115 12.88 -2.10 -18.80
N ALA A 116 12.00 -2.08 -19.79
CA ALA A 116 10.66 -1.50 -19.64
C ALA A 116 9.65 -2.51 -19.05
N THR A 117 10.04 -3.76 -18.83
CA THR A 117 9.12 -4.83 -18.44
C THR A 117 9.46 -5.49 -17.10
N GLY A 118 8.42 -5.93 -16.38
CA GLY A 118 8.53 -6.64 -15.10
C GLY A 118 7.55 -7.81 -15.04
N ILE A 119 7.92 -8.86 -14.31
CA ILE A 119 7.05 -10.02 -14.07
C ILE A 119 6.79 -10.18 -12.59
N TRP A 120 5.52 -10.34 -12.25
CA TRP A 120 5.04 -10.68 -10.91
C TRP A 120 4.41 -12.05 -10.89
N SER A 121 4.78 -12.85 -9.90
CA SER A 121 4.11 -14.11 -9.63
C SER A 121 2.75 -13.83 -9.00
N LEU A 122 1.69 -14.43 -9.55
CA LEU A 122 0.37 -14.33 -8.92
C LEU A 122 0.36 -14.98 -7.53
N GLU A 123 1.21 -15.98 -7.28
CA GLU A 123 1.31 -16.63 -5.97
C GLU A 123 2.08 -15.78 -4.96
N ARG A 124 3.24 -15.24 -5.37
CA ARG A 124 4.15 -14.53 -4.44
C ARG A 124 3.79 -13.06 -4.24
N ASP A 125 3.26 -12.41 -5.28
CA ASP A 125 3.07 -10.95 -5.31
C ASP A 125 1.59 -10.54 -5.15
N ALA A 126 0.71 -11.46 -4.70
CA ALA A 126 -0.73 -11.25 -4.62
C ALA A 126 -1.14 -9.97 -3.86
N PRO A 127 -0.59 -9.64 -2.66
CA PRO A 127 -0.95 -8.41 -1.96
C PRO A 127 -0.57 -7.15 -2.74
N ALA A 128 0.66 -7.11 -3.28
CA ALA A 128 1.16 -5.98 -4.07
C ALA A 128 0.34 -5.76 -5.35
N LEU A 129 -0.09 -6.85 -6.01
CA LEU A 129 -0.93 -6.78 -7.20
C LEU A 129 -2.34 -6.27 -6.90
N LEU A 130 -2.91 -6.59 -5.72
CA LEU A 130 -4.21 -6.09 -5.29
C LEU A 130 -4.16 -4.59 -4.92
N ASP A 131 -3.11 -4.16 -4.24
CA ASP A 131 -2.90 -2.74 -3.90
C ASP A 131 -2.69 -1.89 -5.16
N TYR A 132 -1.92 -2.40 -6.11
CA TYR A 132 -1.77 -1.80 -7.42
C TYR A 132 -3.08 -1.72 -8.20
N ALA A 133 -3.85 -2.81 -8.25
CA ALA A 133 -5.14 -2.82 -8.93
C ALA A 133 -6.15 -1.87 -8.28
N ALA A 134 -5.97 -1.54 -6.99
CA ALA A 134 -6.74 -0.55 -6.26
C ALA A 134 -6.19 0.88 -6.39
N GLY A 135 -5.11 1.10 -7.15
CA GLY A 135 -4.49 2.41 -7.36
C GLY A 135 -3.83 3.00 -6.12
N ARG A 136 -3.51 2.17 -5.12
CA ARG A 136 -2.94 2.61 -3.84
C ARG A 136 -1.41 2.75 -3.86
N ASP A 137 -0.75 2.16 -4.86
CA ASP A 137 0.70 2.19 -5.00
C ASP A 137 1.16 2.12 -6.47
N THR A 138 2.31 2.74 -6.78
CA THR A 138 3.04 2.51 -8.03
C THR A 138 3.94 1.29 -7.82
N LEU A 139 3.54 0.14 -8.35
CA LEU A 139 4.20 -1.16 -8.13
C LEU A 139 5.73 -1.06 -8.04
N ALA A 140 6.26 -1.34 -6.83
CA ALA A 140 7.68 -1.55 -6.59
C ALA A 140 8.23 -2.67 -7.50
N GLU A 141 9.51 -2.56 -7.88
CA GLU A 141 10.23 -3.53 -8.70
C GLU A 141 10.05 -4.98 -8.20
N PRO A 142 9.99 -5.99 -9.10
CA PRO A 142 9.92 -7.40 -8.72
C PRO A 142 11.15 -7.82 -7.90
N ILE A 143 10.97 -8.74 -6.94
CA ILE A 143 12.06 -9.27 -6.11
C ILE A 143 13.01 -10.10 -6.99
N ALA A 144 14.21 -9.57 -7.27
CA ALA A 144 15.21 -10.29 -8.05
C ALA A 144 15.75 -11.50 -7.27
N ALA A 145 15.79 -12.67 -7.92
CA ALA A 145 16.18 -13.94 -7.31
C ALA A 145 17.63 -14.01 -6.75
N GLY A 146 18.46 -12.99 -7.01
CA GLY A 146 19.84 -12.87 -6.48
C GLY A 146 20.11 -11.61 -5.66
N ALA A 147 19.08 -10.83 -5.32
CA ALA A 147 19.25 -9.62 -4.52
C ALA A 147 19.03 -9.93 -3.03
N GLY A 148 20.09 -10.20 -2.26
CA GLY A 148 19.98 -10.40 -0.82
C GLY A 148 21.03 -11.35 -0.24
N PRO A 149 21.11 -11.49 1.09
CA PRO A 149 21.97 -12.48 1.73
C PRO A 149 21.41 -13.90 1.54
N ASP A 150 22.27 -14.91 1.72
CA ASP A 150 21.83 -16.27 1.99
C ASP A 150 21.46 -16.42 3.48
N LEU A 151 20.81 -17.55 3.84
CA LEU A 151 20.34 -17.75 5.22
C LEU A 151 21.51 -17.76 6.22
N ALA A 152 22.65 -18.35 5.83
CA ALA A 152 23.84 -18.43 6.67
C ALA A 152 24.52 -17.06 6.89
N GLY A 153 24.46 -16.17 5.89
CA GLY A 153 25.04 -14.83 5.96
C GLY A 153 24.09 -13.75 6.47
N LEU A 154 22.85 -14.08 6.84
CA LEU A 154 21.85 -13.10 7.26
C LEU A 154 22.31 -12.28 8.47
N ASP A 155 22.86 -12.93 9.50
CA ASP A 155 23.30 -12.27 10.73
C ASP A 155 24.50 -11.34 10.51
N ASP A 156 25.39 -11.67 9.57
CA ASP A 156 26.51 -10.82 9.18
C ASP A 156 26.07 -9.65 8.28
N TRP A 157 25.01 -9.87 7.51
CA TRP A 157 24.46 -8.88 6.59
C TRP A 157 23.65 -7.80 7.32
N LEU A 158 22.83 -8.18 8.31
CA LEU A 158 21.94 -7.27 9.04
C LEU A 158 22.65 -6.07 9.69
N PRO A 159 23.87 -6.19 10.26
CA PRO A 159 24.61 -5.04 10.76
C PRO A 159 25.09 -4.09 9.67
N ARG A 160 25.30 -4.58 8.43
CA ARG A 160 25.93 -3.84 7.33
C ARG A 160 24.94 -3.16 6.39
N VAL A 161 23.69 -3.63 6.33
CA VAL A 161 22.68 -3.06 5.41
C VAL A 161 22.43 -1.58 5.75
N PRO A 162 22.43 -0.62 4.82
CA PRO A 162 22.20 0.78 5.15
C PRO A 162 20.76 1.00 5.67
N LEU A 163 20.60 1.83 6.70
CA LEU A 163 19.28 2.20 7.25
C LEU A 163 18.49 3.10 6.29
N GLU A 164 19.17 3.84 5.41
CA GLU A 164 18.53 4.64 4.37
C GLU A 164 17.63 3.76 3.50
N GLY A 165 16.37 4.18 3.33
CA GLY A 165 15.34 3.42 2.61
C GLY A 165 14.82 2.15 3.32
N LEU A 166 15.34 1.82 4.51
CA LEU A 166 14.77 0.79 5.40
C LEU A 166 14.04 1.37 6.60
N VAL A 167 14.19 2.67 6.84
CA VAL A 167 13.49 3.39 7.90
C VAL A 167 12.42 4.27 7.26
N SER A 168 11.17 4.04 7.64
CA SER A 168 10.04 4.91 7.29
C SER A 168 9.88 5.98 8.35
N ARG A 169 9.55 7.19 7.91
CA ARG A 169 9.25 8.33 8.78
C ARG A 169 7.76 8.65 8.67
N HIS A 170 7.09 8.67 9.81
CA HIS A 170 5.66 8.96 9.89
C HIS A 170 5.44 10.14 10.83
N LEU A 171 4.93 11.24 10.28
CA LEU A 171 4.57 12.41 11.07
C LEU A 171 3.17 12.24 11.64
N GLY A 172 3.06 12.31 12.96
CA GLY A 172 1.79 12.28 13.67
C GLY A 172 1.29 13.68 13.97
N TYR A 173 -0.03 13.86 13.97
CA TYR A 173 -0.64 15.16 14.19
C TYR A 173 -1.61 15.15 15.36
N ARG A 174 -1.64 16.26 16.09
CA ARG A 174 -2.68 16.58 17.06
C ARG A 174 -3.81 17.33 16.36
N LEU A 175 -5.04 16.87 16.58
CA LEU A 175 -6.25 17.54 16.13
C LEU A 175 -6.57 18.70 17.09
N GLU A 176 -6.57 19.92 16.57
CA GLU A 176 -7.01 21.11 17.29
C GLU A 176 -8.19 21.78 16.56
N PRO A 177 -8.98 22.64 17.23
CA PRO A 177 -10.11 23.35 16.61
C PRO A 177 -9.73 24.18 15.37
N GLY A 178 -8.48 24.67 15.30
CA GLY A 178 -7.96 25.48 14.19
C GLY A 178 -7.21 24.70 13.11
N GLY A 179 -7.14 23.37 13.20
CA GLY A 179 -6.39 22.53 12.26
C GLY A 179 -5.57 21.45 12.96
N ALA A 180 -4.84 20.65 12.19
CA ALA A 180 -3.95 19.63 12.74
C ALA A 180 -2.51 20.17 12.82
N LYS A 181 -1.83 19.94 13.95
CA LYS A 181 -0.43 20.35 14.15
C LYS A 181 0.47 19.13 14.32
N PRO A 182 1.70 19.14 13.79
CA PRO A 182 2.69 18.09 14.09
C PRO A 182 2.83 17.91 15.60
N ALA A 183 2.79 16.65 16.05
CA ALA A 183 2.73 16.32 17.48
C ALA A 183 3.73 15.26 17.91
N PHE A 184 4.16 14.40 17.00
CA PHE A 184 5.16 13.36 17.26
C PHE A 184 5.77 12.88 15.94
N LEU A 185 6.94 12.25 16.01
CA LEU A 185 7.57 11.57 14.88
C LEU A 185 7.64 10.08 15.21
N ARG A 186 7.25 9.22 14.28
CA ARG A 186 7.46 7.78 14.36
C ARG A 186 8.50 7.38 13.32
N LEU A 187 9.45 6.56 13.75
CA LEU A 187 10.34 5.84 12.85
C LEU A 187 9.95 4.37 12.89
N ASP A 188 9.72 3.77 11.74
CA ASP A 188 9.44 2.34 11.62
C ASP A 188 10.44 1.66 10.70
N VAL A 189 10.52 0.34 10.80
CA VAL A 189 11.20 -0.48 9.79
C VAL A 189 10.24 -0.64 8.61
N ALA A 190 10.66 -0.18 7.44
CA ALA A 190 9.95 -0.36 6.18
C ALA A 190 10.00 -1.84 5.78
N ARG A 191 9.12 -2.67 6.34
CA ARG A 191 9.14 -4.14 6.19
C ARG A 191 9.15 -4.58 4.73
N ASP A 192 8.39 -3.93 3.86
CA ASP A 192 8.39 -4.27 2.43
C ASP A 192 9.72 -3.93 1.75
N ALA A 193 10.35 -2.81 2.12
CA ALA A 193 11.67 -2.47 1.63
C ALA A 193 12.73 -3.44 2.17
N LEU A 194 12.61 -3.88 3.42
CA LEU A 194 13.46 -4.89 4.04
C LEU A 194 13.32 -6.24 3.33
N ALA A 195 12.09 -6.73 3.16
CA ALA A 195 11.79 -7.96 2.42
C ALA A 195 12.38 -7.92 1.01
N ARG A 196 12.19 -6.81 0.29
CA ARG A 196 12.80 -6.62 -1.05
C ARG A 196 14.33 -6.69 -1.02
N ARG A 197 14.99 -6.11 -0.01
CA ARG A 197 16.46 -6.19 0.14
C ARG A 197 16.96 -7.57 0.58
N MET A 198 16.11 -8.36 1.22
CA MET A 198 16.40 -9.74 1.63
C MET A 198 16.20 -10.74 0.49
N GLY A 199 15.59 -10.35 -0.62
CA GLY A 199 15.43 -11.22 -1.78
C GLY A 199 14.50 -12.39 -1.51
N VAL A 200 14.99 -13.60 -1.78
CA VAL A 200 14.24 -14.85 -1.55
C VAL A 200 13.90 -15.02 -0.06
N LEU A 201 14.81 -14.69 0.86
CA LEU A 201 14.53 -14.77 2.29
C LEU A 201 13.44 -13.79 2.74
N GLY A 202 13.25 -12.69 2.00
CA GLY A 202 12.19 -11.72 2.26
C GLY A 202 10.77 -12.25 2.04
N GLN A 203 10.62 -13.44 1.47
CA GLN A 203 9.33 -14.11 1.30
C GLN A 203 8.91 -14.87 2.57
N ASP A 204 9.86 -15.20 3.44
CA ASP A 204 9.59 -15.83 4.72
C ASP A 204 9.25 -14.74 5.75
N ARG A 205 8.01 -14.78 6.25
CA ARG A 205 7.50 -13.79 7.21
C ARG A 205 8.29 -13.79 8.52
N ASP A 206 8.72 -14.96 8.98
CA ASP A 206 9.45 -15.08 10.25
C ASP A 206 10.87 -14.55 10.11
N LEU A 207 11.51 -14.76 8.96
CA LEU A 207 12.81 -14.15 8.67
C LEU A 207 12.73 -12.63 8.54
N VAL A 208 11.69 -12.09 7.89
CA VAL A 208 11.47 -10.63 7.82
C VAL A 208 11.20 -10.06 9.20
N GLU A 209 10.43 -10.74 10.04
CA GLU A 209 10.18 -10.35 11.43
C GLU A 209 11.48 -10.32 12.24
N TYR A 210 12.29 -11.39 12.15
CA TYR A 210 13.61 -11.47 12.78
C TYR A 210 14.51 -10.32 12.35
N ALA A 211 14.66 -10.12 11.03
CA ALA A 211 15.44 -9.04 10.46
C ALA A 211 14.92 -7.66 10.92
N SER A 212 13.60 -7.47 10.94
CA SER A 212 12.97 -6.22 11.40
C SER A 212 13.33 -5.91 12.86
N ARG A 213 13.35 -6.91 13.74
CA ARG A 213 13.76 -6.74 15.15
C ARG A 213 15.24 -6.37 15.28
N ALA A 214 16.10 -6.99 14.48
CA ALA A 214 17.52 -6.64 14.45
C ALA A 214 17.76 -5.21 13.96
N ILE A 215 17.05 -4.80 12.90
CA ILE A 215 17.09 -3.42 12.38
C ILE A 215 16.53 -2.43 13.40
N ALA A 216 15.45 -2.75 14.11
CA ALA A 216 14.89 -1.90 15.17
C ALA A 216 15.92 -1.64 16.30
N GLY A 217 16.62 -2.69 16.77
CA GLY A 217 17.71 -2.52 17.74
C GLY A 217 18.87 -1.68 17.23
N ARG A 218 19.15 -1.70 15.93
CA ARG A 218 20.16 -0.83 15.31
C ARG A 218 19.66 0.60 15.12
N LEU A 219 18.40 0.80 14.77
CA LEU A 219 17.75 2.10 14.66
C LEU A 219 17.83 2.87 15.97
N LEU A 220 17.56 2.18 17.10
CA LEU A 220 17.69 2.77 18.43
C LEU A 220 19.09 3.35 18.67
N ARG A 221 20.14 2.59 18.32
CA ARG A 221 21.54 3.06 18.43
C ARG A 221 21.84 4.21 17.48
N ALA A 222 21.33 4.14 16.25
CA ALA A 222 21.53 5.17 15.23
C ALA A 222 20.89 6.52 15.60
N VAL A 223 19.72 6.52 16.26
CA VAL A 223 19.11 7.75 16.80
C VAL A 223 19.99 8.36 17.90
N GLY A 224 20.67 7.53 18.68
CA GLY A 224 21.63 7.96 19.69
C GLY A 224 22.90 8.60 19.12
N ASP A 225 23.34 8.16 17.94
CA ASP A 225 24.56 8.62 17.26
C ASP A 225 24.36 10.00 16.58
N PRO A 226 25.07 11.06 17.02
CA PRO A 226 24.97 12.39 16.41
C PRO A 226 25.24 12.42 14.90
N ALA A 227 26.10 11.53 14.38
CA ALA A 227 26.44 11.49 12.96
C ALA A 227 25.29 10.97 12.08
N GLN A 228 24.39 10.15 12.67
CA GLN A 228 23.26 9.52 11.96
C GLN A 228 21.92 10.14 12.32
N ARG A 229 21.82 10.80 13.49
CA ARG A 229 20.58 11.39 13.98
C ARG A 229 19.95 12.35 12.97
N GLY A 230 20.74 13.26 12.40
CA GLY A 230 20.22 14.29 11.47
C GLY A 230 19.54 13.68 10.24
N THR A 231 20.06 12.59 9.68
CA THR A 231 19.47 11.94 8.52
C THR A 231 18.18 11.17 8.86
N LEU A 232 18.07 10.67 10.09
CA LEU A 232 16.91 9.89 10.55
C LEU A 232 15.74 10.75 11.04
N ILE A 233 16.01 11.75 11.89
CA ILE A 233 14.97 12.57 12.53
C ILE A 233 14.89 14.01 12.04
N GLY A 234 15.88 14.47 11.27
CA GLY A 234 16.02 15.88 10.88
C GLY A 234 16.58 16.76 11.99
N ASP A 235 16.52 18.08 11.78
CA ASP A 235 17.12 19.07 12.68
C ASP A 235 16.28 19.36 13.94
N ARG A 236 14.96 19.15 13.86
CA ARG A 236 14.04 19.43 14.96
C ARG A 236 12.93 18.39 15.05
N LEU A 237 12.72 17.87 16.26
CA LEU A 237 11.60 16.98 16.56
C LEU A 237 10.30 17.79 16.75
N PRO A 238 9.19 17.37 16.12
CA PRO A 238 7.87 17.97 16.31
C PRO A 238 7.25 17.65 17.68
N GLY A 239 7.78 16.64 18.37
CA GLY A 239 7.32 16.16 19.68
C GLY A 239 8.02 14.86 20.04
N PRO A 240 7.39 13.96 20.81
CA PRO A 240 7.96 12.66 21.16
C PRO A 240 8.33 11.83 19.92
N LEU A 241 9.40 11.06 20.06
CA LEU A 241 9.90 10.14 19.04
C LEU A 241 9.48 8.71 19.38
N HIS A 242 8.65 8.13 18.54
CA HIS A 242 8.22 6.74 18.64
C HIS A 242 9.19 5.84 17.89
N LEU A 243 9.70 4.83 18.57
CA LEU A 243 10.69 3.89 18.02
C LEU A 243 10.24 2.45 18.29
N PRO A 244 10.38 1.53 17.33
CA PRO A 244 10.20 0.11 17.59
C PRO A 244 11.28 -0.35 18.57
N VAL A 245 10.86 -0.94 19.69
CA VAL A 245 11.79 -1.47 20.69
C VAL A 245 11.66 -3.00 20.72
N PRO A 246 12.72 -3.75 20.38
CA PRO A 246 12.67 -5.20 20.46
C PRO A 246 12.48 -5.66 21.92
N PRO A 247 11.92 -6.85 22.16
CA PRO A 247 11.64 -7.36 23.51
C PRO A 247 12.87 -7.65 24.38
N ALA A 248 14.07 -7.54 23.82
CA ALA A 248 15.31 -7.65 24.59
C ALA A 248 15.45 -6.50 25.61
N ALA A 249 16.11 -6.77 26.73
CA ALA A 249 16.35 -5.79 27.77
C ALA A 249 17.13 -4.59 27.22
N LEU A 250 16.58 -3.38 27.40
CA LEU A 250 17.32 -2.14 27.19
C LEU A 250 18.39 -2.03 28.28
N THR A 251 19.66 -2.20 27.90
CA THR A 251 20.78 -2.02 28.81
C THR A 251 21.31 -0.59 28.70
N GLY A 252 20.90 0.29 29.61
CA GLY A 252 21.40 1.66 29.70
C GLY A 252 20.98 2.28 31.02
N ARG A 253 21.92 2.84 31.79
CA ARG A 253 21.67 3.36 33.15
C ARG A 253 21.48 4.88 33.23
N ASP A 254 21.58 5.59 32.10
CA ASP A 254 21.63 7.05 32.09
C ASP A 254 20.33 7.67 31.56
N GLY A 255 19.23 7.40 32.25
CA GLY A 255 17.96 8.12 32.09
C GLY A 255 17.81 9.15 33.20
N GLY A 256 18.36 10.36 33.00
CA GLY A 256 18.23 11.46 33.96
C GLY A 256 16.76 11.79 34.21
N ALA A 257 16.31 11.65 35.47
CA ALA A 257 14.99 12.05 35.90
C ALA A 257 14.83 13.57 35.77
N ARG A 258 14.03 14.03 34.79
CA ARG A 258 13.12 15.21 34.86
C ARG A 258 12.67 15.67 33.46
N GLY A 259 11.36 15.82 33.28
CA GLY A 259 10.71 16.36 32.07
C GLY A 259 10.11 15.26 31.20
N GLY A 260 8.95 15.52 30.58
CA GLY A 260 8.15 14.51 29.85
C GLY A 260 8.96 13.66 28.87
N SER A 261 8.56 12.40 28.69
CA SER A 261 9.24 11.41 27.86
C SER A 261 9.28 11.88 26.40
N MET A 262 10.47 12.26 25.92
CA MET A 262 10.72 12.54 24.50
C MET A 262 10.85 11.27 23.67
N LEU A 263 10.97 10.10 24.31
CA LEU A 263 11.12 8.79 23.66
C LEU A 263 9.97 7.88 24.06
N VAL A 264 9.41 7.20 23.06
CA VAL A 264 8.27 6.32 23.21
C VAL A 264 8.61 4.99 22.56
N ALA A 265 8.54 3.93 23.35
CA ALA A 265 8.68 2.57 22.86
C ALA A 265 7.37 2.14 22.19
N ALA A 266 7.40 1.98 20.87
CA ALA A 266 6.35 1.31 20.13
C ALA A 266 6.53 -0.20 20.30
N VAL A 267 5.59 -0.81 21.02
CA VAL A 267 5.55 -2.24 21.35
C VAL A 267 4.40 -2.88 20.60
N ALA A 268 4.63 -4.02 19.98
CA ALA A 268 3.62 -4.68 19.15
C ALA A 268 2.43 -5.18 20.01
N ALA A 269 1.20 -5.09 19.48
CA ALA A 269 -0.02 -5.46 20.19
C ALA A 269 -0.06 -6.94 20.60
N GLU A 270 0.69 -7.81 19.91
CA GLU A 270 0.83 -9.23 20.27
C GLU A 270 1.44 -9.41 21.67
N GLU A 271 2.25 -8.47 22.15
CA GLU A 271 2.79 -8.53 23.51
C GLU A 271 1.72 -8.35 24.58
N ALA A 272 0.53 -7.84 24.24
CA ALA A 272 -0.61 -7.79 25.15
C ALA A 272 -1.19 -9.18 25.48
N ALA A 273 -0.75 -10.25 24.83
CA ALA A 273 -1.11 -11.62 25.16
C ALA A 273 -0.64 -12.02 26.58
N ASP A 274 0.42 -11.41 27.10
CA ASP A 274 0.83 -11.52 28.51
C ASP A 274 0.81 -10.13 29.19
N PRO A 275 -0.33 -9.75 29.80
CA PRO A 275 -0.47 -8.45 30.45
C PRO A 275 0.52 -8.22 31.60
N ARG A 276 1.00 -9.28 32.25
CA ARG A 276 1.97 -9.16 33.36
C ARG A 276 3.36 -8.84 32.83
N ALA A 277 3.79 -9.54 31.77
CA ALA A 277 5.04 -9.22 31.10
C ALA A 277 5.02 -7.80 30.52
N LEU A 278 3.92 -7.39 29.90
CA LEU A 278 3.75 -6.03 29.36
C LEU A 278 3.79 -4.96 30.46
N ALA A 279 3.16 -5.20 31.62
CA ALA A 279 3.22 -4.30 32.77
C ALA A 279 4.64 -4.17 33.34
N ALA A 280 5.34 -5.29 33.53
CA ALA A 280 6.73 -5.28 33.99
C ALA A 280 7.64 -4.53 33.01
N ARG A 281 7.42 -4.71 31.71
CA ARG A 281 8.14 -3.99 30.67
C ARG A 281 7.88 -2.49 30.71
N ARG A 282 6.62 -2.07 30.93
CA ARG A 282 6.26 -0.66 31.12
C ARG A 282 7.02 -0.05 32.28
N GLU A 283 7.11 -0.74 33.42
CA GLU A 283 7.83 -0.26 34.61
C GLU A 283 9.32 -0.05 34.31
N VAL A 284 9.95 -1.00 33.60
CA VAL A 284 11.34 -0.87 33.15
C VAL A 284 11.52 0.36 32.25
N LEU A 285 10.65 0.54 31.25
CA LEU A 285 10.69 1.69 30.34
C LEU A 285 10.48 3.02 31.08
N ALA A 286 9.52 3.07 31.99
CA ALA A 286 9.25 4.24 32.82
C ALA A 286 10.47 4.60 33.69
N GLY A 287 11.17 3.60 34.24
CA GLY A 287 12.42 3.79 34.98
C GLY A 287 13.56 4.38 34.13
N LEU A 288 13.50 4.21 32.80
CA LEU A 288 14.43 4.82 31.84
C LEU A 288 13.95 6.20 31.34
N GLY A 289 12.78 6.68 31.79
CA GLY A 289 12.18 7.93 31.32
C GLY A 289 11.45 7.80 29.96
N TRP A 290 11.14 6.57 29.54
CA TRP A 290 10.42 6.30 28.30
C TRP A 290 8.93 6.14 28.57
N SER A 291 8.11 6.56 27.61
CA SER A 291 6.72 6.11 27.53
C SER A 291 6.58 4.85 26.70
N MET A 292 5.49 4.13 26.88
CA MET A 292 5.15 2.95 26.09
C MET A 292 3.86 3.17 25.30
N GLU A 293 3.91 2.85 24.02
CA GLU A 293 2.76 2.79 23.14
C GLU A 293 2.55 1.34 22.69
N LEU A 294 1.30 0.88 22.76
CA LEU A 294 0.91 -0.37 22.14
C LEU A 294 0.50 -0.12 20.68
N ASP A 295 1.25 -0.68 19.75
CA ASP A 295 1.13 -0.49 18.32
C ASP A 295 0.41 -1.67 17.63
N GLY A 296 -0.40 -1.38 16.62
CA GLY A 296 -1.06 -2.39 15.80
C GLY A 296 -2.39 -2.89 16.34
N LEU A 297 -3.06 -2.16 17.24
CA LEU A 297 -4.41 -2.53 17.69
C LEU A 297 -5.39 -2.51 16.51
N THR A 298 -6.12 -3.60 16.31
CA THR A 298 -7.15 -3.72 15.27
C THR A 298 -8.55 -3.83 15.86
N ALA A 299 -9.59 -3.74 15.02
CA ALA A 299 -10.98 -3.94 15.46
C ALA A 299 -11.20 -5.33 16.07
N GLU A 300 -10.58 -6.36 15.50
CA GLU A 300 -10.64 -7.74 15.97
C GLU A 300 -10.02 -7.86 17.37
N MET A 301 -8.87 -7.23 17.59
CA MET A 301 -8.23 -7.21 18.91
C MET A 301 -9.11 -6.52 19.95
N LEU A 302 -9.79 -5.42 19.61
CA LEU A 302 -10.73 -4.75 20.52
C LEU A 302 -11.90 -5.64 20.95
N GLY A 303 -12.24 -6.67 20.16
CA GLY A 303 -13.24 -7.67 20.54
C GLY A 303 -12.72 -8.73 21.52
N LEU A 304 -11.40 -8.88 21.67
CA LEU A 304 -10.75 -9.92 22.46
C LEU A 304 -10.16 -9.39 23.78
N MET A 305 -9.85 -8.10 23.87
CA MET A 305 -9.22 -7.50 25.05
C MET A 305 -9.90 -6.19 25.46
N ALA A 306 -9.76 -5.83 26.74
CA ALA A 306 -10.26 -4.57 27.28
C ALA A 306 -9.18 -3.47 27.11
N PRO A 307 -9.31 -2.55 26.13
CA PRO A 307 -8.26 -1.58 25.82
C PRO A 307 -7.97 -0.60 26.97
N ASP A 308 -8.97 -0.33 27.82
CA ASP A 308 -8.85 0.52 29.00
C ASP A 308 -7.92 -0.08 30.07
N ALA A 309 -7.83 -1.42 30.14
CA ALA A 309 -7.01 -2.15 31.09
C ALA A 309 -5.57 -2.41 30.61
N LEU A 310 -5.24 -2.07 29.36
CA LEU A 310 -3.91 -2.33 28.80
C LEU A 310 -2.86 -1.41 29.46
N PRO A 311 -1.73 -1.97 29.95
CA PRO A 311 -0.71 -1.22 30.68
C PRO A 311 0.23 -0.45 29.74
N ALA A 312 -0.31 0.39 28.85
CA ALA A 312 0.45 1.27 27.95
C ALA A 312 0.05 2.74 28.17
N ASP A 313 0.95 3.68 27.95
CA ASP A 313 0.62 5.11 28.06
C ASP A 313 -0.28 5.51 26.89
N TRP A 314 0.05 5.04 25.67
CA TRP A 314 -0.69 5.30 24.45
C TRP A 314 -1.10 4.01 23.73
N LEU A 315 -2.17 4.12 22.94
CA LEU A 315 -2.73 3.03 22.17
C LEU A 315 -2.89 3.50 20.73
N ARG A 316 -2.21 2.83 19.80
CA ARG A 316 -2.31 3.13 18.37
C ARG A 316 -3.27 2.16 17.70
N LEU A 317 -4.42 2.69 17.31
CA LEU A 317 -5.51 1.96 16.66
C LEU A 317 -5.38 2.08 15.14
N GLN A 318 -5.31 0.95 14.45
CA GLN A 318 -5.33 0.92 12.99
C GLN A 318 -6.75 1.16 12.48
N TRP A 319 -6.92 2.20 11.66
CA TRP A 319 -8.19 2.48 11.02
C TRP A 319 -8.59 1.35 10.07
N SER A 320 -9.83 0.89 10.22
CA SER A 320 -10.54 0.02 9.29
C SER A 320 -12.04 0.23 9.47
N GLU A 321 -12.85 -0.14 8.48
CA GLU A 321 -14.31 -0.03 8.58
C GLU A 321 -14.89 -0.90 9.72
N ALA A 322 -14.21 -2.01 10.07
CA ALA A 322 -14.61 -2.87 11.17
C ALA A 322 -14.62 -2.15 12.54
N VAL A 323 -13.81 -1.09 12.69
CA VAL A 323 -13.77 -0.27 13.90
C VAL A 323 -15.08 0.51 14.13
N LEU A 324 -15.91 0.68 13.09
CA LEU A 324 -17.23 1.30 13.20
C LEU A 324 -18.27 0.41 13.90
N ALA A 325 -17.96 -0.86 14.17
CA ALA A 325 -18.88 -1.76 14.84
C ALA A 325 -19.28 -1.22 16.23
N PRO A 326 -20.55 -1.39 16.66
CA PRO A 326 -21.01 -0.92 17.96
C PRO A 326 -20.19 -1.45 19.15
N SER A 327 -19.68 -2.69 19.05
CA SER A 327 -18.81 -3.30 20.06
C SER A 327 -17.48 -2.57 20.20
N CYS A 328 -16.84 -2.21 19.08
CA CYS A 328 -15.60 -1.43 19.07
C CYS A 328 -15.82 -0.04 19.68
N TYR A 329 -16.90 0.62 19.29
CA TYR A 329 -17.26 1.94 19.83
C TYR A 329 -17.48 1.89 21.35
N ALA A 330 -18.21 0.87 21.84
CA ALA A 330 -18.44 0.68 23.27
C ALA A 330 -17.13 0.42 24.04
N ALA A 331 -16.21 -0.39 23.47
CA ALA A 331 -14.91 -0.65 24.07
C ALA A 331 -14.06 0.62 24.16
N LEU A 332 -13.99 1.41 23.08
CA LEU A 332 -13.17 2.62 22.99
C LEU A 332 -13.70 3.76 23.87
N ARG A 333 -15.02 3.84 24.11
CA ARG A 333 -15.60 4.85 25.03
C ARG A 333 -15.12 4.74 26.48
N ARG A 334 -14.57 3.60 26.88
CA ARG A 334 -13.99 3.40 28.22
C ARG A 334 -12.53 3.87 28.31
N VAL A 335 -11.89 4.10 27.16
CA VAL A 335 -10.51 4.54 27.08
C VAL A 335 -10.46 6.07 27.15
N ASP A 336 -9.49 6.61 27.89
CA ASP A 336 -9.18 8.05 27.80
C ASP A 336 -8.77 8.39 26.35
N PRO A 337 -9.52 9.25 25.64
CA PRO A 337 -9.26 9.55 24.24
C PRO A 337 -7.92 10.28 24.02
N ALA A 338 -7.31 10.87 25.05
CA ALA A 338 -5.96 11.41 24.97
C ALA A 338 -4.91 10.30 24.77
N ARG A 339 -5.18 9.06 25.20
CA ARG A 339 -4.30 7.89 25.00
C ARG A 339 -4.35 7.34 23.57
N LEU A 340 -5.41 7.64 22.83
CA LEU A 340 -5.64 7.08 21.50
C LEU A 340 -4.91 7.87 20.41
N THR A 341 -4.28 7.13 19.50
CA THR A 341 -3.81 7.61 18.20
C THR A 341 -4.50 6.78 17.13
N LEU A 342 -5.21 7.42 16.20
CA LEU A 342 -5.81 6.73 15.05
C LEU A 342 -4.84 6.73 13.86
N ALA A 343 -4.37 5.56 13.48
CA ALA A 343 -3.44 5.37 12.38
C ALA A 343 -4.14 4.99 11.07
N GLY A 344 -3.54 5.35 9.93
CA GLY A 344 -4.07 5.01 8.61
C GLY A 344 -5.33 5.79 8.23
N VAL A 345 -5.49 7.01 8.75
CA VAL A 345 -6.65 7.86 8.42
C VAL A 345 -6.57 8.24 6.94
N ARG A 346 -7.52 7.73 6.15
CA ARG A 346 -7.47 7.81 4.67
C ARG A 346 -8.43 8.85 4.09
N ASP A 347 -9.47 9.21 4.82
CA ASP A 347 -10.57 10.05 4.34
C ASP A 347 -11.16 10.94 5.45
N ALA A 348 -12.09 11.81 5.07
CA ALA A 348 -12.77 12.73 5.97
C ALA A 348 -13.71 12.01 6.96
N ASP A 349 -14.25 10.85 6.58
CA ASP A 349 -15.16 10.08 7.42
C ASP A 349 -14.41 9.45 8.60
N ALA A 350 -13.22 8.88 8.34
CA ALA A 350 -12.31 8.41 9.38
C ALA A 350 -11.95 9.52 10.37
N LEU A 351 -11.72 10.74 9.87
CA LEU A 351 -11.42 11.91 10.70
C LEU A 351 -12.64 12.36 11.52
N ALA A 352 -13.83 12.37 10.93
CA ALA A 352 -15.08 12.70 11.63
C ALA A 352 -15.38 11.68 12.73
N TRP A 353 -15.18 10.39 12.44
CA TRP A 353 -15.30 9.32 13.42
C TRP A 353 -14.30 9.48 14.57
N ALA A 354 -13.02 9.75 14.29
CA ALA A 354 -12.00 10.00 15.30
C ALA A 354 -12.43 11.15 16.25
N ARG A 355 -12.91 12.25 15.69
CA ARG A 355 -13.43 13.40 16.44
C ARG A 355 -14.65 13.05 17.29
N SER A 356 -15.54 12.19 16.80
CA SER A 356 -16.73 11.75 17.55
C SER A 356 -16.38 10.96 18.81
N LEU A 357 -15.21 10.30 18.82
CA LEU A 357 -14.64 9.62 19.98
C LEU A 357 -13.76 10.51 20.86
N GLY A 358 -13.56 11.78 20.48
CA GLY A 358 -12.66 12.69 21.16
C GLY A 358 -11.18 12.40 20.91
N VAL A 359 -10.83 11.52 19.96
CA VAL A 359 -9.44 11.18 19.65
C VAL A 359 -8.68 12.44 19.27
N THR A 360 -7.55 12.67 19.93
CA THR A 360 -6.78 13.92 19.77
C THR A 360 -5.58 13.76 18.83
N ARG A 361 -5.21 12.52 18.47
CA ARG A 361 -4.01 12.24 17.65
C ARG A 361 -4.33 11.35 16.47
N ILE A 362 -3.74 11.67 15.31
CA ILE A 362 -3.89 10.90 14.07
C ILE A 362 -2.55 10.69 13.37
N GLU A 363 -2.45 9.59 12.63
CA GLU A 363 -1.44 9.36 11.59
C GLU A 363 -2.17 9.21 10.25
N PRO A 364 -2.30 10.30 9.46
CA PRO A 364 -2.98 10.26 8.18
C PRO A 364 -2.14 9.55 7.11
N THR A 365 -2.83 9.00 6.11
CA THR A 365 -2.15 8.58 4.87
C THR A 365 -1.52 9.79 4.15
N PRO A 366 -0.48 9.60 3.32
CA PRO A 366 0.13 10.71 2.57
C PRO A 366 -0.88 11.48 1.71
N ALA A 367 -1.83 10.79 1.09
CA ALA A 367 -2.88 11.40 0.29
C ALA A 367 -3.78 12.34 1.11
N LEU A 368 -4.22 11.88 2.29
CA LEU A 368 -5.03 12.72 3.18
C LEU A 368 -4.20 13.87 3.77
N ALA A 369 -2.94 13.63 4.15
CA ALA A 369 -2.06 14.67 4.65
C ALA A 369 -1.88 15.81 3.63
N ALA A 370 -1.68 15.45 2.35
CA ALA A 370 -1.61 16.41 1.25
C ALA A 370 -2.94 17.15 1.02
N ALA A 371 -4.07 16.44 1.04
CA ALA A 371 -5.41 17.04 0.89
C ALA A 371 -5.72 18.04 2.02
N LEU A 372 -5.27 17.75 3.25
CA LEU A 372 -5.39 18.62 4.41
C LEU A 372 -4.30 19.71 4.47
N ARG A 373 -3.38 19.75 3.50
CA ARG A 373 -2.23 20.67 3.44
C ARG A 373 -1.38 20.63 4.72
N LEU A 374 -1.23 19.44 5.28
CA LEU A 374 -0.39 19.24 6.46
C LEU A 374 1.08 19.31 6.05
N PRO A 375 1.96 19.89 6.89
CA PRO A 375 3.39 19.87 6.64
C PRO A 375 3.90 18.42 6.61
N ALA A 376 4.80 18.11 5.68
CA ALA A 376 5.39 16.78 5.51
C ALA A 376 6.43 16.44 6.59
#